data_AF-A0A9W7BWS3-F1
#
_entry.id   AF-A0A9W7BWS3-F1
#
_cell.length_a   1.000
_cell.length_b   1.000
_cell.length_c   1.000
_cell.angle_alpha   90.00
_cell.angle_beta   90.00
_cell.angle_gamma   90.00
#
_symmetry.space_group_name_H-M   'P 1'
#
loop_
_entity.id
_entity.type
_entity.pdbx_description
1 polymer ?
#
loop_
_entity_poly.entity_id
_entity_poly.type
_entity_poly.pdbx_seq_one_letter_code
_entity_poly.pdbx_strand_id
1 'polypeptide(L)'
;MPSAPLPSVNAEYLKKNLLQFSVAQTQEEKSSYHPPSSLSASPPHPWSTYLINNLNLPPTSLPPLTLLSSLIVSWNLKVNLISRNPPPTPSHVLTRHILPSLSLLKLMPPKPKKIADVGTGGGFPGLPLSLVMPETRFTLIDSTKKN
;
A
#
# COMPACT_ATOMS: atom_id res chain seq x y z
N MET A 1 -19.47 5.10 -25.48
CA MET A 1 -18.85 6.17 -24.67
C MET A 1 -17.37 5.86 -24.57
N PRO A 2 -16.46 6.67 -25.13
CA PRO A 2 -15.03 6.42 -24.95
C PRO A 2 -14.69 6.63 -23.46
N SER A 3 -14.22 5.57 -22.81
CA SER A 3 -13.75 5.60 -21.43
C SER A 3 -12.53 6.51 -21.34
N ALA A 4 -12.60 7.55 -20.50
CA ALA A 4 -11.46 8.39 -20.19
C ALA A 4 -10.27 7.51 -19.77
N PRO A 5 -9.03 7.80 -20.24
CA PRO A 5 -7.86 7.02 -19.86
C PRO A 5 -7.70 7.03 -18.35
N LEU A 6 -7.51 5.84 -17.78
CA LEU A 6 -7.32 5.66 -16.34
C LEU A 6 -6.02 6.36 -15.91
N PRO A 7 -6.01 7.11 -14.79
CA PRO A 7 -4.80 7.72 -14.29
C PRO A 7 -3.82 6.63 -13.83
N SER A 8 -2.54 6.77 -14.21
CA SER A 8 -1.48 5.89 -13.71
C SER A 8 -1.37 6.07 -12.19
N VAL A 9 -1.62 5.00 -11.43
CA VAL A 9 -1.40 5.00 -9.97
C VAL A 9 0.11 4.95 -9.73
N ASN A 10 0.72 6.12 -9.63
CA ASN A 10 2.13 6.30 -9.29
C ASN A 10 2.27 6.94 -7.89
N ALA A 11 3.50 7.01 -7.37
CA ALA A 11 3.75 7.59 -6.04
C ALA A 11 3.22 9.04 -5.91
N GLU A 12 3.17 9.78 -7.01
CA GLU A 12 2.66 11.16 -7.07
C GLU A 12 1.12 11.21 -7.01
N TYR A 13 0.43 10.29 -7.68
CA TYR A 13 -1.02 10.09 -7.58
C TYR A 13 -1.42 9.72 -6.15
N LEU A 14 -0.65 8.85 -5.49
CA LEU A 14 -0.86 8.52 -4.08
C LEU A 14 -0.66 9.74 -3.17
N LYS A 15 0.43 10.50 -3.35
CA LYS A 15 0.70 11.75 -2.61
C LYS A 15 -0.42 12.79 -2.77
N LYS A 16 -0.93 12.99 -3.99
CA LYS A 16 -2.00 13.95 -4.27
C LYS A 16 -3.33 13.55 -3.62
N ASN A 17 -3.67 12.25 -3.68
CA ASN A 17 -4.91 11.77 -3.07
C ASN A 17 -4.81 11.62 -1.55
N LEU A 18 -3.61 11.43 -0.98
CA LEU A 18 -3.36 11.45 0.47
C LEU A 18 -3.78 12.79 1.11
N LEU A 19 -3.55 13.93 0.44
CA LEU A 19 -3.97 15.25 0.92
C LEU A 19 -5.50 15.44 0.88
N GLN A 20 -6.17 14.89 -0.15
CA GLN A 20 -7.63 14.96 -0.23
C GLN A 20 -8.33 14.03 0.77
N PHE A 21 -7.75 12.85 1.03
CA PHE A 21 -8.23 11.96 2.10
C PHE A 21 -8.12 12.61 3.48
N SER A 22 -7.10 13.43 3.73
CA SER A 22 -6.97 14.21 4.97
C SER A 22 -8.08 15.24 5.20
N VAL A 23 -8.72 15.73 4.13
CA VAL A 23 -9.82 16.73 4.19
C VAL A 23 -11.20 16.06 4.21
N ALA A 24 -11.35 14.89 3.59
CA ALA A 24 -12.63 14.19 3.49
C ALA A 24 -13.08 13.51 4.80
N GLN A 25 -12.19 13.33 5.79
CA GLN A 25 -12.52 12.68 7.07
C GLN A 25 -13.32 13.53 8.07
N THR A 26 -13.62 14.81 7.78
CA THR A 26 -14.33 15.69 8.73
C THR A 26 -15.87 15.59 8.71
N GLN A 27 -16.50 14.82 7.81
CA GLN A 27 -17.98 14.86 7.68
C GLN A 27 -18.73 13.52 7.59
N GLU A 28 -18.10 12.34 7.35
CA GLU A 28 -18.88 11.10 7.09
C GLU A 28 -18.69 9.90 8.02
N GLU A 29 -17.74 9.86 8.97
CA GLU A 29 -17.59 8.69 9.85
C GLU A 29 -18.21 8.88 11.25
N LYS A 30 -19.54 8.89 11.29
CA LYS A 30 -20.33 8.50 12.47
C LYS A 30 -20.66 7.00 12.45
N SER A 31 -19.72 6.16 12.03
CA SER A 31 -19.64 4.74 12.39
C SER A 31 -18.33 4.16 11.86
N SER A 32 -17.49 3.68 12.78
CA SER A 32 -16.34 2.81 12.50
C SER A 32 -15.05 3.41 11.88
N TYR A 33 -14.67 4.64 12.24
CA TYR A 33 -13.26 5.00 12.45
C TYR A 33 -13.17 6.34 13.19
N HIS A 34 -12.39 6.39 14.26
CA HIS A 34 -12.00 7.63 14.91
C HIS A 34 -10.47 7.69 14.92
N PRO A 35 -9.84 8.75 14.38
CA PRO A 35 -8.41 8.94 14.53
C PRO A 35 -8.12 9.17 16.03
N PRO A 36 -7.15 8.48 16.64
CA PRO A 36 -6.85 8.66 18.05
C PRO A 36 -6.25 10.05 18.27
N SER A 37 -7.10 10.99 18.70
CA SER A 37 -6.67 12.19 19.39
C SER A 37 -6.07 11.74 20.73
N SER A 38 -4.75 11.88 20.83
CA SER A 38 -3.87 11.36 21.89
C SER A 38 -3.66 9.84 21.87
N LEU A 39 -2.39 9.44 22.03
CA LEU A 39 -1.94 8.06 22.19
C LEU A 39 -2.78 7.32 23.26
N SER A 40 -3.82 6.57 22.84
CA SER A 40 -4.67 5.80 23.76
C SER A 40 -5.14 4.47 23.14
N ALA A 41 -4.46 3.40 23.56
CA ALA A 41 -5.00 2.12 24.02
C ALA A 41 -5.96 1.28 23.13
N SER A 42 -5.57 0.94 21.91
CA SER A 42 -5.92 -0.37 21.32
C SER A 42 -4.62 -1.07 20.91
N PRO A 43 -4.42 -2.38 21.19
CA PRO A 43 -3.23 -3.06 20.75
C PRO A 43 -3.14 -2.92 19.22
N PRO A 44 -1.98 -2.50 18.67
CA PRO A 44 -1.85 -2.38 17.23
C PRO A 44 -2.17 -3.73 16.61
N HIS A 45 -2.98 -3.76 15.54
CA HIS A 45 -3.29 -4.98 14.80
C HIS A 45 -2.00 -5.80 14.61
N PRO A 46 -1.98 -7.15 14.74
CA PRO A 46 -0.73 -7.90 14.83
C PRO A 46 0.32 -7.57 13.76
N TRP A 47 -0.12 -7.21 12.56
CA TRP A 47 0.75 -6.77 11.48
C TRP A 47 1.43 -5.42 11.76
N SER A 48 0.76 -4.41 12.31
CA SER A 48 1.37 -3.08 12.54
C SER A 48 2.41 -3.13 13.66
N THR A 49 2.15 -3.92 14.71
CA THR A 49 3.14 -4.24 15.74
C THR A 49 4.37 -4.91 15.12
N TYR A 50 4.18 -5.89 14.23
CA TYR A 50 5.28 -6.55 13.53
C TYR A 50 6.07 -5.57 12.65
N LEU A 51 5.41 -4.71 11.88
CA LEU A 51 6.09 -3.74 11.01
C LEU A 51 6.97 -2.78 11.81
N ILE A 52 6.46 -2.24 12.93
CA ILE A 52 7.20 -1.30 13.77
C ILE A 52 8.35 -2.02 14.48
N ASN A 53 8.07 -3.15 15.14
CA ASN A 53 9.03 -3.76 16.06
C ASN A 53 10.01 -4.70 15.34
N ASN A 54 9.55 -5.49 14.36
CA ASN A 54 10.37 -6.50 13.70
C ASN A 54 11.03 -6.02 12.41
N LEU A 55 10.51 -4.96 11.78
CA LEU A 55 11.11 -4.33 10.59
C LEU A 55 11.65 -2.91 10.86
N ASN A 56 11.56 -2.43 12.11
CA ASN A 56 12.03 -1.11 12.53
C ASN A 56 11.48 0.04 11.67
N LEU A 57 10.25 -0.11 11.16
CA LEU A 57 9.59 0.92 10.36
C LEU A 57 8.99 2.00 11.27
N PRO A 58 9.10 3.29 10.91
CA PRO A 58 8.47 4.34 11.70
C PRO A 58 6.95 4.22 11.61
N PRO A 59 6.19 4.54 12.67
CA PRO A 59 4.72 4.51 12.65
C PRO A 59 4.10 5.36 11.52
N THR A 60 4.80 6.38 11.05
CA THR A 60 4.41 7.22 9.90
C THR A 60 4.34 6.46 8.57
N SER A 61 4.94 5.27 8.49
CA SER A 61 4.82 4.39 7.33
C SER A 61 3.48 3.64 7.26
N LEU A 62 2.73 3.55 8.36
CA LEU A 62 1.49 2.76 8.39
C LEU A 62 0.37 3.35 7.54
N PRO A 63 0.04 4.67 7.59
CA PRO A 63 -1.04 5.24 6.79
C PRO A 63 -0.92 4.98 5.27
N PRO A 64 0.23 5.18 4.60
CA PRO A 64 0.34 4.89 3.17
C PRO A 64 0.22 3.40 2.85
N LEU A 65 0.67 2.50 3.73
CA LEU A 65 0.51 1.06 3.57
C LEU A 65 -0.95 0.62 3.70
N THR A 66 -1.68 1.17 4.67
CA THR A 66 -3.12 0.95 4.82
C THR A 66 -3.87 1.47 3.60
N LEU A 67 -3.55 2.67 3.11
CA LEU A 67 -4.16 3.23 1.90
C LEU A 67 -3.90 2.34 0.68
N LEU A 68 -2.66 1.85 0.50
CA LEU A 68 -2.33 0.92 -0.58
C LEU A 68 -3.22 -0.32 -0.53
N SER A 69 -3.46 -0.88 0.66
CA SER A 69 -4.31 -2.07 0.81
C SER A 69 -5.75 -1.83 0.33
N SER A 70 -6.34 -0.69 0.69
CA SER A 70 -7.69 -0.29 0.25
C SER A 70 -7.73 -0.01 -1.26
N LEU A 71 -6.69 0.63 -1.79
CA LEU A 71 -6.59 0.88 -3.23
C LEU A 71 -6.51 -0.42 -4.02
N ILE A 72 -5.72 -1.40 -3.58
CA ILE A 72 -5.63 -2.71 -4.25
C ILE A 72 -7.00 -3.38 -4.28
N VAL A 73 -7.76 -3.37 -3.17
CA VAL A 73 -9.13 -3.93 -3.15
C VAL A 73 -10.03 -3.21 -4.15
N SER A 74 -10.08 -1.88 -4.12
CA SER A 74 -10.94 -1.09 -5.03
C SER A 74 -10.58 -1.29 -6.51
N TRP A 75 -9.28 -1.41 -6.82
CA TRP A 75 -8.82 -1.63 -8.18
C TRP A 75 -8.98 -3.09 -8.64
N ASN A 76 -9.00 -4.06 -7.71
CA ASN A 76 -9.21 -5.46 -8.06
C ASN A 76 -10.59 -5.73 -8.72
N LEU A 77 -11.55 -4.84 -8.43
CA LEU A 77 -12.88 -4.81 -9.07
C LEU A 77 -12.80 -4.47 -10.56
N LYS A 78 -11.84 -3.63 -10.95
CA LYS A 78 -11.67 -3.11 -12.32
C LYS A 78 -10.70 -3.96 -13.13
N VAL A 79 -9.57 -4.29 -12.53
CA VAL A 79 -8.49 -5.05 -13.15
C VAL A 79 -8.05 -6.12 -12.16
N ASN A 80 -7.94 -7.38 -12.59
CA ASN A 80 -7.54 -8.48 -11.71
C ASN A 80 -6.08 -8.31 -11.26
N LEU A 81 -5.84 -7.68 -10.10
CA LEU A 81 -4.51 -7.42 -9.52
C LEU A 81 -4.05 -8.58 -8.62
N ILE A 82 -4.99 -9.17 -7.88
CA ILE A 82 -4.77 -10.28 -6.96
C ILE A 82 -5.95 -11.26 -7.05
N SER A 83 -5.77 -12.48 -6.51
CA SER A 83 -6.83 -13.50 -6.50
C SER A 83 -8.16 -12.94 -5.99
N ARG A 84 -9.26 -13.33 -6.67
CA ARG A 84 -10.64 -12.97 -6.30
C ARG A 84 -11.29 -14.00 -5.38
N ASN A 85 -10.63 -15.12 -5.11
CA ASN A 85 -11.15 -16.18 -4.26
C ASN A 85 -10.20 -16.45 -3.07
N PRO A 86 -10.61 -16.14 -1.84
CA PRO A 86 -11.83 -15.37 -1.47
C PRO A 86 -11.73 -13.89 -1.94
N PRO A 87 -12.85 -13.13 -1.97
CA PRO A 87 -12.80 -11.71 -2.29
C PRO A 87 -11.84 -10.97 -1.36
N PRO A 88 -10.93 -10.13 -1.89
CA PRO A 88 -9.91 -9.51 -1.06
C PRO A 88 -10.49 -8.41 -0.17
N THR A 89 -10.08 -8.38 1.09
CA THR A 89 -10.29 -7.29 2.05
C THR A 89 -8.98 -6.52 2.26
N PRO A 90 -9.00 -5.29 2.80
CA PRO A 90 -7.76 -4.57 3.12
C PRO A 90 -6.83 -5.38 4.03
N SER A 91 -7.37 -6.05 5.05
CA SER A 91 -6.60 -6.96 5.92
C SER A 91 -6.01 -8.16 5.15
N HIS A 92 -6.76 -8.74 4.20
CA HIS A 92 -6.22 -9.79 3.32
C HIS A 92 -5.03 -9.26 2.51
N VAL A 93 -5.14 -8.07 1.92
CA VAL A 93 -4.05 -7.47 1.14
C VAL A 93 -2.82 -7.19 2.00
N LEU A 94 -3.03 -6.63 3.19
CA LEU A 94 -1.97 -6.34 4.14
C LEU A 94 -1.20 -7.61 4.51
N THR A 95 -1.90 -8.66 4.93
CA THR A 95 -1.26 -9.88 5.44
C THR A 95 -0.69 -10.76 4.32
N ARG A 96 -1.32 -10.81 3.14
CA ARG A 96 -0.95 -11.77 2.08
C ARG A 96 -0.03 -11.17 1.02
N HIS A 97 0.04 -9.85 0.90
CA HIS A 97 0.83 -9.18 -0.14
C HIS A 97 1.78 -8.12 0.41
N ILE A 98 1.29 -7.16 1.21
CA ILE A 98 2.14 -6.07 1.71
C ILE A 98 3.18 -6.58 2.71
N LEU A 99 2.76 -7.34 3.72
CA LEU A 99 3.64 -7.83 4.78
C LEU A 99 4.78 -8.72 4.22
N PRO A 100 4.51 -9.74 3.37
CA PRO A 100 5.57 -10.51 2.71
C PRO A 100 6.51 -9.66 1.85
N SER A 101 5.99 -8.62 1.17
CA SER A 101 6.81 -7.70 0.39
C SER A 101 7.80 -6.94 1.27
N LEU A 102 7.34 -6.45 2.42
CA LEU A 102 8.16 -5.70 3.37
C LEU A 102 9.17 -6.57 4.12
N SER A 103 8.92 -7.88 4.25
CA SER A 103 9.90 -8.81 4.83
C SER A 103 11.22 -8.85 4.05
N LEU A 104 11.22 -8.48 2.76
CA LEU A 104 12.44 -8.38 1.95
C LEU A 104 13.42 -7.33 2.47
N LEU A 105 12.98 -6.32 3.23
CA LEU A 105 13.86 -5.30 3.82
C LEU A 105 15.01 -5.91 4.63
N LYS A 106 14.79 -7.07 5.26
CA LYS A 106 15.82 -7.78 6.04
C LYS A 106 16.92 -8.42 5.20
N LEU A 107 16.65 -8.64 3.92
CA LEU A 107 17.55 -9.32 2.99
C LEU A 107 18.23 -8.36 2.02
N MET A 108 17.78 -7.10 1.98
CA MET A 108 18.26 -6.10 1.04
C MET A 108 19.56 -5.46 1.53
N PRO A 109 20.46 -5.06 0.61
CA PRO A 109 21.62 -4.26 0.97
C PRO A 109 21.18 -2.93 1.59
N PRO A 110 21.98 -2.33 2.47
CA PRO A 110 21.63 -1.05 3.08
C PRO A 110 21.53 0.05 2.03
N LYS A 111 20.42 0.79 2.03
CA LYS A 111 20.18 2.00 1.20
C LYS A 111 20.46 1.77 -0.30
N PRO A 112 19.81 0.80 -0.96
CA PRO A 112 19.98 0.61 -2.40
C PRO A 112 19.53 1.87 -3.14
N LYS A 113 20.21 2.24 -4.22
CA LYS A 113 19.87 3.46 -4.97
C LYS A 113 18.82 3.22 -6.04
N LYS A 114 18.83 2.03 -6.65
CA LYS A 114 17.95 1.65 -7.75
C LYS A 114 17.52 0.20 -7.57
N ILE A 115 16.24 -0.07 -7.78
CA ILE A 115 15.65 -1.40 -7.76
C ILE A 115 14.77 -1.54 -8.99
N ALA A 116 14.89 -2.69 -9.67
CA ALA A 116 13.95 -3.12 -10.68
C ALA A 116 13.11 -4.26 -10.12
N ASP A 117 11.79 -4.12 -10.18
CA ASP A 117 10.82 -5.18 -9.85
C ASP A 117 10.28 -5.75 -11.16
N VAL A 118 10.76 -6.93 -11.54
CA VAL A 118 10.44 -7.58 -12.82
C VAL A 118 9.28 -8.55 -12.62
N GLY A 119 8.18 -8.32 -13.35
CA GLY A 119 6.93 -9.04 -13.15
C GLY A 119 6.09 -8.47 -12.00
N THR A 120 6.09 -7.15 -11.81
CA THR A 120 5.48 -6.49 -10.64
C THR A 120 3.98 -6.76 -10.51
N GLY A 121 3.27 -7.09 -11.60
CA GLY A 121 1.85 -7.45 -11.62
C GLY A 121 0.97 -6.46 -10.85
N GLY A 122 0.37 -6.89 -9.74
CA GLY A 122 -0.39 -6.03 -8.82
C GLY A 122 0.40 -4.91 -8.13
N GLY A 123 1.65 -4.69 -8.51
CA GLY A 123 2.59 -3.75 -7.91
C GLY A 123 3.37 -4.34 -6.74
N PHE A 124 3.50 -5.67 -6.64
CA PHE A 124 4.17 -6.35 -5.54
C PHE A 124 5.45 -7.05 -6.03
N PRO A 125 6.57 -6.96 -5.29
CA PRO A 125 6.76 -6.26 -4.01
C PRO A 125 7.08 -4.77 -4.11
N GLY A 126 7.20 -4.22 -5.33
CA GLY A 126 7.76 -2.90 -5.57
C GLY A 126 7.00 -1.72 -4.95
N LEU A 127 5.67 -1.68 -4.99
CA LEU A 127 4.88 -0.59 -4.40
C LEU A 127 5.05 -0.52 -2.87
N PRO A 128 4.83 -1.61 -2.08
CA PRO A 128 5.10 -1.58 -0.65
C PRO A 128 6.52 -1.12 -0.29
N LEU A 129 7.53 -1.64 -0.99
CA LEU A 129 8.93 -1.28 -0.73
C LEU A 129 9.19 0.21 -1.06
N SER A 130 8.63 0.72 -2.15
CA SER A 130 8.79 2.13 -2.53
C SER A 130 8.20 3.10 -1.51
N LEU A 131 7.14 2.71 -0.79
CA LEU A 131 6.52 3.55 0.24
C LEU A 131 7.39 3.70 1.48
N VAL A 132 8.22 2.70 1.81
CA VAL A 132 9.07 2.69 3.01
C VAL A 132 10.54 2.99 2.70
N MET A 133 10.90 3.08 1.42
CA MET A 133 12.25 3.39 0.93
C MET A 133 12.23 4.61 -0.01
N PRO A 134 11.87 5.81 0.48
CA PRO A 134 11.65 6.98 -0.36
C PRO A 134 12.90 7.44 -1.14
N GLU A 135 14.09 7.12 -0.62
CA GLU A 135 15.37 7.46 -1.25
C GLU A 135 15.81 6.48 -2.35
N THR A 136 15.05 5.40 -2.58
CA THR A 136 15.35 4.37 -3.57
C THR A 136 14.49 4.56 -4.81
N ARG A 137 15.11 4.58 -5.98
CA ARG A 137 14.36 4.60 -7.25
C ARG A 137 13.88 3.21 -7.61
N PHE A 138 12.56 3.00 -7.60
CA PHE A 138 11.93 1.78 -8.08
C PHE A 138 11.54 1.88 -9.55
N THR A 139 11.85 0.85 -10.32
CA THR A 139 11.36 0.64 -11.69
C THR A 139 10.48 -0.59 -11.66
N LEU A 140 9.17 -0.41 -11.83
CA LEU A 140 8.20 -1.50 -11.83
C LEU A 140 7.98 -1.95 -13.27
N ILE A 141 8.43 -3.16 -13.59
CA ILE A 141 8.40 -3.73 -14.93
C ILE A 141 7.34 -4.81 -14.93
N ASP A 142 6.32 -4.64 -15.77
CA ASP A 142 5.28 -5.63 -15.98
C ASP A 142 5.20 -6.00 -17.46
N SER A 143 5.02 -7.29 -17.76
CA SER A 143 4.91 -7.78 -19.13
C SER A 143 3.46 -7.84 -19.62
N THR A 144 2.48 -7.60 -18.75
CA THR A 144 1.07 -7.78 -19.06
C THR A 144 0.51 -6.70 -20.00
N LYS A 145 0.20 -7.07 -21.25
CA LYS A 145 -0.92 -6.46 -21.99
C LYS A 145 -2.21 -7.01 -21.40
N LYS A 146 -2.86 -6.26 -20.50
CA LYS A 146 -4.24 -6.58 -20.09
C LYS A 146 -5.16 -6.14 -21.23
N ASN A 147 -5.65 -7.14 -21.98
CA ASN A 147 -6.66 -7.00 -23.03
C ASN A 147 -8.03 -6.62 -22.46
#